data_AF-A0A524QKV4-F1
#
_entry.id   AF-A0A524QKV4-F1
#
_cell.length_a   1.000
_cell.length_b   1.000
_cell.length_c   1.000
_cell.angle_alpha   90.00
_cell.angle_beta   90.00
_cell.angle_gamma   90.00
#
_symmetry.space_group_name_H-M   'P 1'
#
loop_
_entity.id
_entity.type
_entity.pdbx_description
1 polymer ?
#
loop_
_entity_poly.entity_id
_entity_poly.type
_entity_poly.pdbx_seq_one_letter_code
_entity_poly.pdbx_strand_id
1 'polypeptide(L)'
;MKKGHKSLYRNLLKISLAPVLFSGCSTEAPKPNFIFFLVDDLGYSDVSCYGSEYYETPNIDMVAQQGMRFTSAYAGSTISSPTRASILTGKYA
;
A
#
# COMPACT_ATOMS: atom_id res chain seq x y z
N MET A 1 50.24 37.50 -40.61
CA MET A 1 49.61 36.15 -40.56
C MET A 1 49.48 35.72 -39.10
N LYS A 2 48.26 35.39 -38.66
CA LYS A 2 47.85 34.53 -37.51
C LYS A 2 46.42 34.94 -37.08
N LYS A 3 45.43 34.57 -37.91
CA LYS A 3 44.01 34.53 -37.54
C LYS A 3 43.81 33.26 -36.71
N GLY A 4 43.40 33.35 -35.44
CA GLY A 4 43.34 32.14 -34.60
C GLY A 4 42.52 32.17 -33.31
N HIS A 5 41.68 33.16 -33.04
CA HIS A 5 40.98 33.24 -31.73
C HIS A 5 39.45 33.46 -31.79
N LYS A 6 38.80 33.30 -32.94
CA LYS A 6 37.34 33.56 -33.07
C LYS A 6 36.49 32.35 -33.46
N SER A 7 36.98 31.13 -33.23
CA SER A 7 36.28 29.90 -33.63
C SER A 7 35.95 28.93 -32.49
N LEU A 8 36.18 29.30 -31.22
CA LEU A 8 35.86 28.42 -30.08
C LEU A 8 34.57 28.80 -29.34
N TYR A 9 34.13 30.06 -29.36
CA TYR A 9 32.95 30.49 -28.58
C TYR A 9 31.62 30.40 -29.34
N ARG A 10 31.63 30.04 -30.63
CA ARG A 10 30.41 30.02 -31.47
C ARG A 10 29.53 28.78 -31.29
N ASN A 11 30.03 27.75 -30.60
CA ASN A 11 29.33 26.48 -30.41
C ASN A 11 28.91 26.20 -28.95
N LEU A 12 29.23 27.08 -28.00
CA LEU A 12 28.76 26.96 -26.61
C LEU A 12 27.40 27.63 -26.36
N LEU A 13 26.90 28.40 -27.34
CA LEU A 13 25.63 29.13 -27.27
C LEU A 13 24.50 28.42 -28.05
N LYS A 14 24.47 27.08 -28.03
CA LYS A 14 23.38 26.28 -28.60
C LYS A 14 22.97 25.11 -27.69
N ILE A 15 23.08 25.28 -26.38
CA ILE A 15 22.28 24.48 -25.45
C ILE A 15 20.89 25.11 -25.46
N SER A 16 20.13 24.77 -26.50
CA SER A 16 18.71 25.09 -26.59
C SER A 16 18.05 24.46 -25.38
N LEU A 17 17.61 25.34 -24.49
CA LEU A 17 16.67 25.12 -23.42
C LEU A 17 15.38 24.58 -24.04
N ALA A 18 15.33 23.28 -24.33
CA ALA A 18 14.08 22.58 -24.59
C ALA A 18 13.46 22.33 -23.21
N PRO A 19 12.35 22.99 -22.83
CA PRO A 19 11.59 22.52 -21.70
C PRO A 19 11.06 21.16 -22.13
N VAL A 20 11.57 20.10 -21.53
CA VAL A 20 10.91 18.80 -21.56
C VAL A 20 9.61 19.03 -20.82
N LEU A 21 8.57 19.41 -21.56
CA LEU A 21 7.19 19.43 -21.11
C LEU A 21 6.80 17.97 -20.91
N PHE A 22 7.24 17.41 -19.79
CA PHE A 22 6.66 16.21 -19.21
C PHE A 22 5.28 16.63 -18.69
N SER A 23 4.36 16.82 -19.63
CA SER A 23 2.93 16.89 -19.34
C SER A 23 2.54 15.46 -18.97
N GLY A 24 2.80 15.11 -17.71
CA GLY A 24 2.32 13.88 -17.12
C GLY A 24 0.80 13.92 -17.20
N CYS A 25 0.23 13.11 -18.10
CA CYS A 25 -1.16 12.75 -17.99
C CYS A 25 -1.27 11.94 -16.70
N SER A 26 -1.65 12.59 -15.60
CA SER A 26 -2.07 11.90 -14.40
C SER A 26 -3.36 11.17 -14.73
N THR A 27 -3.22 9.93 -15.19
CA THR A 27 -4.32 8.98 -15.16
C THR A 27 -4.65 8.80 -13.69
N GLU A 28 -5.78 9.34 -13.23
CA GLU A 28 -6.23 9.15 -11.86
C GLU A 28 -6.30 7.64 -11.61
N ALA A 29 -5.41 7.13 -10.75
CA ALA A 29 -5.39 5.71 -10.45
C ALA A 29 -6.77 5.33 -9.91
N PRO A 30 -7.39 4.26 -10.44
CA PRO A 30 -8.71 3.87 -10.00
C PRO A 30 -8.70 3.67 -8.49
N LYS A 31 -9.68 4.25 -7.80
CA LYS A 31 -9.81 4.11 -6.35
C LYS A 31 -10.01 2.62 -6.03
N PRO A 32 -9.23 2.05 -5.11
CA PRO A 32 -9.41 0.65 -4.72
C PRO A 32 -10.77 0.48 -4.04
N ASN A 33 -11.38 -0.69 -4.26
CA ASN A 33 -12.52 -1.14 -3.48
C ASN A 33 -11.99 -1.82 -2.20
N PHE A 34 -12.65 -1.56 -1.08
CA PHE A 34 -12.30 -2.19 0.20
C PHE A 34 -13.42 -3.12 0.63
N ILE A 35 -13.07 -4.36 0.93
CA ILE A 35 -13.97 -5.35 1.53
C ILE A 35 -13.41 -5.69 2.91
N PHE A 36 -14.19 -5.44 3.95
CA PHE A 36 -13.81 -5.73 5.33
C PHE A 36 -14.61 -6.92 5.85
N PHE A 37 -13.93 -8.05 6.03
CA PHE A 37 -14.50 -9.24 6.67
C PHE A 37 -14.29 -9.15 8.19
N LEU A 38 -15.39 -9.14 8.94
CA LEU A 38 -15.37 -9.21 10.40
C LEU A 38 -16.08 -10.48 10.84
N VAL A 39 -15.39 -11.30 11.63
CA VAL A 39 -15.91 -12.57 12.15
C VAL A 39 -16.10 -12.42 13.66
N ASP A 40 -17.29 -12.76 14.15
CA ASP A 40 -17.59 -12.74 15.60
C ASP A 40 -16.98 -13.99 16.26
N ASP A 41 -16.46 -13.81 17.48
CA ASP A 41 -15.90 -14.89 18.32
C ASP A 41 -14.80 -15.76 17.65
N LEU A 42 -13.97 -15.19 16.77
CA LEU A 42 -12.83 -15.90 16.18
C LEU A 42 -11.60 -15.82 17.09
N GLY A 43 -11.18 -16.97 17.63
CA GLY A 43 -9.96 -17.12 18.42
C GLY A 43 -8.69 -17.12 17.57
N TYR A 44 -7.56 -16.77 18.18
CA TYR A 44 -6.26 -16.69 17.50
C TYR A 44 -5.83 -18.03 16.88
N SER A 45 -6.14 -19.15 17.54
CA SER A 45 -5.77 -20.51 17.13
C SER A 45 -6.80 -21.21 16.25
N ASP A 46 -7.86 -20.51 15.82
CA ASP A 46 -8.99 -21.15 15.11
C ASP A 46 -8.75 -21.28 13.60
N VAL A 47 -7.68 -20.66 13.09
CA VAL A 47 -7.35 -20.61 11.65
C VAL A 47 -6.02 -21.30 11.38
N SER A 48 -5.94 -22.09 10.32
CA SER A 48 -4.75 -22.91 9.99
C SER A 48 -3.47 -22.07 9.79
N CYS A 49 -3.54 -20.90 9.16
CA CYS A 49 -2.38 -19.99 9.05
C CYS A 49 -1.86 -19.40 10.38
N TYR A 50 -2.56 -19.60 11.50
CA TYR A 50 -2.10 -19.29 12.86
C TYR A 50 -1.78 -20.53 13.70
N GLY A 51 -1.78 -21.72 13.09
CA GLY A 51 -1.39 -22.98 13.73
C GLY A 51 -2.55 -23.87 14.17
N SER A 52 -3.77 -23.63 13.69
CA SER A 52 -4.87 -24.58 13.91
C SER A 52 -4.57 -25.91 13.20
N GLU A 53 -4.60 -27.02 13.94
CA GLU A 53 -4.50 -28.38 13.39
C GLU A 53 -5.88 -29.04 13.20
N TYR A 54 -6.94 -28.41 13.72
CA TYR A 54 -8.30 -28.98 13.70
C TYR A 54 -9.16 -28.40 12.57
N TYR A 55 -9.07 -27.09 12.30
CA TYR A 55 -9.89 -26.43 11.28
C TYR A 55 -9.13 -26.23 9.98
N GLU A 56 -9.74 -26.64 8.87
CA GLU A 56 -9.24 -26.37 7.52
C GLU A 56 -9.79 -25.03 7.02
N THR A 57 -8.92 -24.05 6.81
CA THR A 57 -9.31 -22.71 6.33
C THR A 57 -8.61 -22.28 5.03
N PRO A 58 -8.70 -23.06 3.94
CA PRO A 58 -7.88 -22.87 2.74
C PRO A 58 -8.06 -21.50 2.08
N ASN A 59 -9.26 -20.92 2.13
CA ASN A 59 -9.52 -19.58 1.56
C ASN A 59 -8.89 -18.47 2.41
N ILE A 60 -8.87 -18.60 3.73
CA ILE A 60 -8.22 -17.63 4.62
C ILE A 60 -6.71 -17.74 4.47
N ASP A 61 -6.19 -18.96 4.39
CA ASP A 61 -4.78 -19.23 4.18
C ASP A 61 -4.27 -18.66 2.85
N MET A 62 -5.04 -18.80 1.77
CA MET A 62 -4.73 -18.18 0.48
C MET A 62 -4.61 -16.66 0.59
N VAL A 63 -5.56 -16.00 1.27
CA VAL A 63 -5.51 -14.54 1.48
C VAL A 63 -4.30 -14.15 2.33
N ALA A 64 -3.98 -14.92 3.38
CA ALA A 64 -2.82 -14.67 4.22
C ALA A 64 -1.48 -14.84 3.49
N GLN A 65 -1.39 -15.78 2.55
CA GLN A 65 -0.19 -16.03 1.72
C GLN A 65 0.00 -14.97 0.63
N GLN A 66 -1.09 -14.47 0.04
CA GLN A 66 -1.05 -13.46 -1.02
C GLN A 66 -0.93 -12.02 -0.48
N GLY A 67 -1.18 -11.84 0.82
CA GLY A 67 -1.21 -10.54 1.47
C GLY A 67 -0.25 -10.43 2.64
N MET A 68 -0.68 -9.68 3.65
CA MET A 68 0.04 -9.50 4.91
C MET A 68 -0.74 -10.15 6.04
N ARG A 69 -0.04 -10.91 6.89
CA ARG A 69 -0.61 -11.56 8.08
C ARG A 69 -0.05 -10.90 9.33
N PHE A 70 -0.93 -10.52 10.25
CA PHE A 70 -0.57 -9.88 11.52
C PHE A 70 -0.61 -10.90 12.67
N THR A 71 0.54 -11.21 13.27
CA THR A 71 0.63 -12.13 14.42
C THR A 71 0.39 -11.46 15.77
N SER A 72 0.15 -10.15 15.77
CA SER A 72 -0.09 -9.34 16.97
C SER A 72 -1.15 -8.28 16.69
N ALA A 73 -2.38 -8.74 16.44
CA ALA A 73 -3.57 -7.91 16.24
C ALA A 73 -4.54 -8.12 17.41
N TYR A 74 -4.75 -7.08 18.22
CA TYR A 74 -5.59 -7.13 19.42
C TYR A 74 -6.94 -6.49 19.17
N ALA A 75 -8.01 -7.09 19.71
CA ALA A 75 -9.33 -6.49 19.71
C ALA A 75 -9.38 -5.25 20.64
N GLY A 76 -10.22 -4.27 20.31
CA GLY A 76 -10.40 -3.07 21.14
C GLY A 76 -11.06 -3.34 22.49
N SER A 77 -11.71 -4.49 22.65
CA SER A 77 -12.35 -4.96 23.88
C SER A 77 -12.47 -6.49 23.86
N THR A 78 -12.84 -7.11 24.98
CA THR A 78 -13.15 -8.54 25.08
C THR A 78 -14.63 -8.84 24.81
N ILE A 79 -15.43 -7.84 24.42
CA ILE A 79 -16.87 -7.98 24.14
C ILE A 79 -17.15 -7.49 22.71
N SER A 80 -18.06 -8.15 21.99
CA SER A 80 -18.31 -7.89 20.57
C SER A 80 -18.83 -6.48 20.30
N SER A 81 -19.79 -5.98 21.10
CA SER A 81 -20.38 -4.64 20.92
C SER A 81 -19.36 -3.49 21.02
N PRO A 82 -18.56 -3.38 22.10
CA PRO A 82 -17.52 -2.36 22.18
C PRO A 82 -16.43 -2.54 21.12
N THR A 83 -16.03 -3.78 20.78
CA THR A 83 -15.05 -4.02 19.69
C THR A 83 -15.56 -3.48 18.35
N ARG A 84 -16.82 -3.75 18.01
CA ARG A 84 -17.45 -3.20 16.80
C ARG A 84 -17.52 -1.67 16.83
N ALA A 85 -17.86 -1.09 17.98
CA ALA A 85 -17.89 0.36 18.14
C ALA A 85 -16.48 0.97 17.94
N SER A 86 -15.43 0.34 18.46
CA SER A 86 -14.04 0.76 18.24
C SER A 86 -13.63 0.69 16.78
N ILE A 87 -14.00 -0.37 16.06
CA ILE A 87 -13.73 -0.51 14.62
C ILE A 87 -14.41 0.60 13.80
N LEU A 88 -15.68 0.89 14.08
CA LEU A 88 -16.46 1.88 13.32
C LEU A 88 -16.05 3.32 13.61
N THR A 89 -15.62 3.61 14.84
CA THR A 89 -15.34 4.99 15.29
C THR A 89 -13.86 5.34 15.37
N GLY A 90 -12.98 4.34 15.36
CA GLY A 90 -11.54 4.52 15.58
C GLY A 90 -11.20 4.96 17.02
N LYS A 91 -12.10 4.73 17.98
CA LYS A 91 -11.93 5.10 19.39
C LYS A 91 -11.78 3.85 20.27
N TYR A 92 -11.10 4.02 21.40
CA TYR A 92 -11.02 2.98 22.42
C TYR A 92 -12.41 2.68 23.01
N ALA A 93 -12.60 1.42 23.41
CA ALA A 93 -13.78 0.94 24.10
C ALA A 93 -13.83 1.38 25.57
#